data_AF-A0A9P6EDR7-F1
#
_entry.id   AF-A0A9P6EDR7-F1
#
_cell.length_a   1.000
_cell.length_b   1.000
_cell.length_c   1.000
_cell.angle_alpha   90.00
_cell.angle_beta   90.00
_cell.angle_gamma   90.00
#
_symmetry.space_group_name_H-M   'P 1'
#
loop_
_entity.id
_entity.type
_entity.pdbx_description
1 polymer ?
#
loop_
_entity_poly.entity_id
_entity_poly.type
_entity_poly.pdbx_seq_one_letter_code
_entity_poly.pdbx_strand_id
1 'polypeptide(L)'
;MEVTSQWQPHLPPPSFDAEEAQEIQGALETLTRVIHVLNIPDAKFTSYATAINALSEQHLALSRSLVRLRTVENDLKEHLFILQAELRLINHWNQVLVPGSSESLLEAPSTLERRRDAMLKKAKEYHRELEALAARQPLNIPVSLGQLLLQKESNVSKEKEMKEKRARLQAFHGLPPNLELARHELRMARQKQTELIQLRERLLRKMAEAVE
;
A
#
# COMPACT_ATOMS: atom_id res chain seq x y z
N MET A 1 45.11 50.55 9.10
CA MET A 1 45.58 49.25 8.61
C MET A 1 44.39 48.53 8.01
N GLU A 2 44.11 48.78 6.74
CA GLU A 2 42.99 48.16 6.01
C GLU A 2 43.59 47.17 5.02
N VAL A 3 43.43 45.88 5.31
CA VAL A 3 43.83 44.80 4.41
C VAL A 3 42.67 44.55 3.46
N THR A 4 42.67 45.22 2.31
CA THR A 4 41.82 44.88 1.18
C THR A 4 42.41 43.66 0.48
N SER A 5 41.99 42.46 0.89
CA SER A 5 42.26 41.22 0.16
C SER A 5 41.56 41.27 -1.21
N GLN A 6 42.29 41.71 -2.23
CA GLN A 6 41.91 41.57 -3.63
C GLN A 6 41.86 40.08 -3.97
N TRP A 7 40.66 39.53 -4.05
CA TRP A 7 40.41 38.25 -4.70
C TRP A 7 40.74 38.40 -6.19
N GLN A 8 41.89 37.89 -6.63
CA GLN A 8 42.20 37.71 -8.04
C GLN A 8 41.68 36.33 -8.49
N PRO A 9 40.62 36.27 -9.34
CA PRO A 9 40.19 35.02 -9.95
C PRO A 9 41.24 34.61 -10.99
N HIS A 10 41.98 33.56 -10.69
CA HIS A 10 43.09 33.00 -11.49
C HIS A 10 42.58 31.98 -12.53
N LEU A 11 41.33 32.12 -12.97
CA LEU A 11 40.76 31.31 -14.04
C LEU A 11 40.51 32.21 -15.25
N PRO A 12 41.01 31.83 -16.45
CA PRO A 12 40.65 32.53 -17.68
C PRO A 12 39.12 32.51 -17.85
N PRO A 13 38.51 33.57 -18.40
CA PRO A 13 37.09 33.56 -18.71
C PRO A 13 36.83 32.37 -19.65
N PRO A 14 35.81 31.54 -19.38
CA PRO A 14 35.53 30.41 -20.25
C PRO A 14 35.18 30.95 -21.64
N SER A 15 36.03 30.62 -22.62
CA SER A 15 35.77 30.90 -24.03
C SER A 15 34.78 29.84 -24.53
N PHE A 16 33.50 30.08 -24.32
CA PHE A 16 32.44 29.29 -24.95
C PHE A 16 32.33 29.73 -26.41
N ASP A 17 32.21 28.75 -27.32
CA ASP A 17 31.89 29.04 -28.71
C ASP A 17 30.49 29.69 -28.77
N ALA A 18 30.26 30.58 -29.74
CA ALA A 18 29.02 31.38 -29.81
C ALA A 18 27.74 30.52 -29.89
N GLU A 19 27.86 29.30 -30.40
CA GLU A 19 26.78 28.31 -30.45
C GLU A 19 26.46 27.74 -29.07
N GLU A 20 27.48 27.38 -28.27
CA GLU A 20 27.30 26.90 -26.89
C GLU A 20 26.67 27.97 -25.99
N ALA A 21 27.04 29.24 -26.19
CA ALA A 21 26.45 30.36 -25.45
C ALA A 21 24.95 30.53 -25.71
N GLN A 22 24.50 30.33 -26.97
CA GLN A 22 23.07 30.38 -27.31
C GLN A 22 22.30 29.21 -26.71
N GLU A 23 22.85 28.00 -26.72
CA GLU A 23 22.22 26.83 -26.11
C GLU A 23 22.07 26.99 -24.59
N ILE A 24 23.11 27.49 -23.92
CA ILE A 24 23.08 27.78 -22.48
C ILE A 24 22.02 28.85 -22.15
N GLN A 25 21.90 29.88 -22.99
CA GLN A 25 20.91 30.94 -22.81
C GLN A 25 19.47 30.40 -22.99
N GLY A 26 19.24 29.55 -23.99
CA GLY A 26 17.95 28.86 -24.16
C GLY A 26 17.61 27.93 -22.98
N ALA A 27 18.60 27.19 -22.47
CA ALA A 27 18.44 26.35 -21.28
C ALA A 27 18.12 27.17 -20.03
N LEU A 28 18.76 28.34 -19.85
CA LEU A 28 18.46 29.25 -18.74
C LEU A 28 17.07 29.84 -18.83
N GLU A 29 16.62 30.26 -20.02
CA GLU A 29 15.27 30.80 -20.23
C GLU A 29 14.20 29.75 -19.87
N THR A 30 14.37 28.51 -20.31
CA THR A 30 13.46 27.42 -19.96
C THR A 30 13.44 27.13 -18.47
N LEU A 31 14.61 27.14 -17.80
CA LEU A 31 14.70 27.01 -16.35
C LEU A 31 13.99 28.16 -15.61
N THR A 32 14.16 29.42 -16.03
CA THR A 32 13.41 30.56 -15.45
C THR A 32 11.91 30.44 -15.62
N ARG A 33 11.43 29.95 -16.79
CA ARG A 33 10.00 29.68 -16.98
C ARG A 33 9.51 28.59 -16.03
N VAL A 34 10.29 27.52 -15.85
CA VAL A 34 9.97 26.43 -14.91
C VAL A 34 9.93 26.94 -13.47
N ILE A 35 10.89 27.79 -13.04
CA ILE A 35 10.84 28.44 -11.71
C ILE A 35 9.55 29.20 -11.53
N HIS A 36 9.17 30.01 -12.52
CA HIS A 36 8.01 30.87 -12.42
C HIS A 36 6.70 30.07 -12.36
N VAL A 37 6.57 29.04 -13.19
CA VAL A 37 5.40 28.15 -13.22
C VAL A 37 5.29 27.32 -11.93
N LEU A 38 6.41 26.82 -11.41
CA LEU A 38 6.44 26.01 -10.19
C LEU A 38 6.53 26.86 -8.91
N ASN A 39 6.57 28.19 -9.04
CA ASN A 39 6.73 29.16 -7.95
C ASN A 39 7.85 28.79 -6.97
N ILE A 40 9.03 28.44 -7.51
CA ILE A 40 10.18 27.98 -6.71
C ILE A 40 10.91 29.21 -6.15
N PRO A 41 11.16 29.30 -4.83
CA PRO A 41 11.74 30.49 -4.20
C PRO A 41 13.24 30.68 -4.54
N ASP A 42 13.98 29.59 -4.77
CA ASP A 42 15.43 29.61 -5.01
C ASP A 42 15.80 28.83 -6.28
N ALA A 43 16.68 29.38 -7.13
CA ALA A 43 17.24 28.71 -8.30
C ALA A 43 18.28 27.62 -7.98
N LYS A 44 18.23 27.03 -6.78
CA LYS A 44 19.13 25.94 -6.37
C LYS A 44 18.66 24.62 -6.96
N PHE A 45 19.59 23.80 -7.45
CA PHE A 45 19.29 22.48 -8.02
C PHE A 45 18.42 21.60 -7.10
N THR A 46 18.66 21.65 -5.79
CA THR A 46 17.86 20.91 -4.79
C THR A 46 16.40 21.35 -4.75
N SER A 47 16.12 22.64 -4.97
CA SER A 47 14.76 23.19 -5.01
C SER A 47 14.00 22.75 -6.25
N TYR A 48 14.69 22.65 -7.39
CA TYR A 48 14.11 22.07 -8.62
C TYR A 48 13.83 20.58 -8.48
N ALA A 49 14.82 19.81 -8.00
CA ALA A 49 14.68 18.37 -7.84
C ALA A 49 13.52 18.04 -6.89
N THR A 50 13.38 18.78 -5.79
CA THR A 50 12.26 18.63 -4.85
C THR A 50 10.92 19.02 -5.47
N ALA A 51 10.83 20.13 -6.20
CA ALA A 51 9.60 20.54 -6.88
C ALA A 51 9.17 19.55 -7.98
N ILE A 52 10.11 19.03 -8.77
CA ILE A 52 9.85 18.01 -9.79
C ILE A 52 9.37 16.71 -9.14
N ASN A 53 10.05 16.27 -8.06
CA ASN A 53 9.62 15.09 -7.33
C ASN A 53 8.22 15.28 -6.74
N ALA A 54 7.94 16.42 -6.11
CA ALA A 54 6.61 16.74 -5.57
C ALA A 54 5.53 16.74 -6.66
N LEU A 55 5.80 17.33 -7.84
CA LEU A 55 4.87 17.34 -8.95
C LEU A 55 4.65 15.92 -9.52
N SER A 56 5.71 15.11 -9.59
CA SER A 56 5.61 13.71 -10.01
C SER A 56 4.79 12.88 -9.02
N GLU A 57 4.97 13.09 -7.72
CA GLU A 57 4.18 12.45 -6.67
C GLU A 57 2.71 12.85 -6.75
N GLN A 58 2.43 14.14 -6.94
CA GLN A 58 1.06 14.65 -7.13
C GLN A 58 0.42 14.08 -8.39
N HIS A 59 1.15 14.03 -9.51
CA HIS A 59 0.66 13.43 -10.75
C HIS A 59 0.35 11.93 -10.58
N LEU A 60 1.22 11.18 -9.91
CA LEU A 60 0.97 9.77 -9.60
C LEU A 60 -0.21 9.59 -8.65
N ALA A 61 -0.36 10.46 -7.65
CA ALA A 61 -1.49 10.45 -6.72
C ALA A 61 -2.81 10.73 -7.46
N LEU A 62 -2.83 11.74 -8.33
CA LEU A 62 -3.98 12.07 -9.17
C LEU A 62 -4.32 10.94 -10.14
N SER A 63 -3.33 10.38 -10.84
CA SER A 63 -3.51 9.24 -11.74
C SER A 63 -4.13 8.04 -11.01
N ARG A 64 -3.61 7.70 -9.82
CA ARG A 64 -4.19 6.65 -8.96
C ARG A 64 -5.63 6.98 -8.56
N SER A 65 -5.91 8.23 -8.20
CA SER A 65 -7.25 8.65 -7.81
C SER A 65 -8.25 8.56 -8.97
N LEU A 66 -7.83 8.91 -10.19
CA LEU A 66 -8.65 8.81 -11.40
C LEU A 66 -8.96 7.36 -11.74
N VAL A 67 -7.98 6.46 -11.64
CA VAL A 67 -8.20 5.02 -11.85
C VAL A 67 -9.22 4.49 -10.84
N ARG A 68 -9.10 4.86 -9.56
CA ARG A 68 -10.06 4.47 -8.51
C ARG A 68 -11.46 5.03 -8.75
N LEU A 69 -11.57 6.28 -9.19
CA LEU A 69 -12.87 6.87 -9.53
C LEU A 69 -13.51 6.14 -10.71
N ARG A 70 -12.73 5.78 -11.73
CA ARG A 70 -13.21 5.03 -12.89
C ARG A 70 -13.70 3.63 -12.51
N THR A 71 -13.02 2.94 -11.59
CA THR A 71 -13.50 1.64 -11.10
C THR A 71 -14.81 1.80 -10.35
N VAL A 72 -14.92 2.78 -9.44
CA VAL A 72 -16.16 3.06 -8.70
C VAL A 72 -17.30 3.44 -9.66
N GLU A 73 -17.02 4.22 -10.70
CA GLU A 73 -18.01 4.58 -11.73
C GLU A 73 -18.53 3.34 -12.46
N ASN A 74 -17.64 2.42 -12.83
CA ASN A 74 -18.04 1.17 -13.49
C ASN A 74 -18.90 0.30 -12.56
N ASP A 75 -18.50 0.15 -11.30
CA ASP A 75 -19.25 -0.61 -10.30
C ASP A 75 -20.66 -0.02 -10.09
N LEU A 76 -20.77 1.31 -10.00
CA LEU A 76 -22.05 1.99 -9.89
C LEU A 76 -22.94 1.81 -11.12
N LYS A 77 -22.35 1.81 -12.34
CA LYS A 77 -23.09 1.52 -13.57
C LYS A 77 -23.60 0.09 -13.60
N GLU A 78 -22.79 -0.87 -13.16
CA GLU A 78 -23.20 -2.28 -13.06
C GLU A 78 -24.35 -2.44 -12.05
N HIS A 79 -24.21 -1.88 -10.86
CA HIS A 79 -25.28 -1.90 -9.85
C HIS A 79 -26.55 -1.22 -10.33
N LEU A 80 -26.46 -0.09 -11.03
CA LEU A 80 -27.60 0.58 -11.62
C LEU A 80 -28.30 -0.32 -12.66
N PHE A 81 -27.54 -1.01 -13.51
CA PHE A 81 -28.10 -1.94 -14.49
C PHE A 81 -28.83 -3.10 -13.79
N ILE A 82 -28.23 -3.69 -12.75
CA ILE A 82 -28.86 -4.75 -11.95
C ILE A 82 -30.17 -4.24 -11.30
N LEU A 83 -30.12 -3.09 -10.64
CA LEU A 83 -31.31 -2.49 -10.00
C LEU A 83 -32.42 -2.16 -11.00
N GLN A 84 -32.07 -1.70 -12.20
CA GLN A 84 -33.06 -1.47 -13.26
C GLN A 84 -33.71 -2.78 -13.72
N ALA A 85 -32.93 -3.86 -13.85
CA ALA A 85 -33.45 -5.17 -14.19
C ALA A 85 -34.36 -5.73 -13.09
N GLU A 86 -33.96 -5.60 -11.82
CA GLU A 86 -34.76 -5.99 -10.66
C GLU A 86 -36.05 -5.19 -10.57
N LEU A 87 -36.00 -3.87 -10.78
CA LEU A 87 -37.19 -3.02 -10.78
C LEU A 87 -38.17 -3.42 -11.89
N ARG A 88 -37.68 -3.72 -13.09
CA ARG A 88 -38.53 -4.24 -14.18
C ARG A 88 -39.17 -5.57 -13.79
N LEU A 89 -38.41 -6.45 -13.14
CA LEU A 89 -38.90 -7.74 -12.68
C LEU A 89 -39.97 -7.57 -11.59
N ILE A 90 -39.74 -6.70 -10.61
CA ILE A 90 -40.71 -6.35 -9.56
C ILE A 90 -41.97 -5.78 -10.19
N ASN A 91 -41.86 -4.86 -11.15
CA ASN A 91 -43.02 -4.30 -11.84
C ASN A 91 -43.80 -5.36 -12.62
N HIS A 92 -43.10 -6.28 -13.30
CA HIS A 92 -43.73 -7.41 -13.97
C HIS A 92 -44.49 -8.30 -12.98
N TRP A 93 -43.85 -8.66 -11.85
CA TRP A 93 -44.53 -9.46 -10.83
C TRP A 93 -45.67 -8.70 -10.16
N ASN A 94 -45.54 -7.40 -9.92
CA ASN A 94 -46.65 -6.60 -9.40
C ASN A 94 -47.84 -6.59 -10.38
N GLN A 95 -47.59 -6.55 -11.69
CA GLN A 95 -48.67 -6.69 -12.68
C GLN A 95 -49.34 -8.07 -12.64
N VAL A 96 -48.55 -9.14 -12.50
CA VAL A 96 -49.04 -10.53 -12.42
C VAL A 96 -49.71 -10.84 -11.06
N LEU A 97 -49.26 -10.18 -9.98
CA LEU A 97 -49.61 -10.54 -8.61
C LEU A 97 -50.62 -9.58 -7.95
N VAL A 98 -50.79 -8.33 -8.41
CA VAL A 98 -51.76 -7.41 -7.81
C VAL A 98 -53.17 -7.80 -8.27
N PRO A 99 -54.04 -8.29 -7.36
CA PRO A 99 -55.42 -8.60 -7.69
C PRO A 99 -56.17 -7.29 -7.99
N GLY A 100 -56.90 -7.24 -9.10
CA GLY A 100 -57.66 -6.06 -9.55
C GLY A 100 -57.02 -5.22 -10.67
N SER A 101 -55.88 -5.62 -11.25
CA SER A 101 -55.46 -5.09 -12.57
C SER A 101 -56.53 -5.44 -13.62
N SER A 102 -56.63 -4.72 -14.74
CA SER A 102 -57.76 -4.78 -15.69
C SER A 102 -58.09 -6.17 -16.30
N GLU A 103 -57.32 -7.21 -16.00
CA GLU A 103 -57.59 -8.63 -16.34
C GLU A 103 -58.21 -9.46 -15.17
N SER A 104 -58.32 -8.90 -13.96
CA SER A 104 -58.48 -9.67 -12.71
C SER A 104 -59.91 -9.76 -12.14
N LEU A 105 -60.91 -9.10 -12.74
CA LEU A 105 -62.28 -9.15 -12.19
C LEU A 105 -63.01 -10.49 -12.41
N LEU A 106 -62.39 -11.45 -13.11
CA LEU A 106 -62.88 -12.82 -13.31
C LEU A 106 -61.69 -13.81 -13.31
N GLU A 107 -60.86 -13.82 -12.27
CA GLU A 107 -59.79 -14.81 -12.17
C GLU A 107 -60.38 -16.23 -12.01
N ALA A 108 -60.30 -17.01 -13.09
CA ALA A 108 -60.63 -18.43 -13.08
C ALA A 108 -59.69 -19.19 -12.12
N PRO A 109 -60.13 -20.26 -11.44
CA PRO A 109 -59.30 -21.03 -10.51
C PRO A 109 -57.98 -21.53 -11.14
N SER A 110 -57.94 -21.70 -12.45
CA SER A 110 -56.75 -22.06 -13.21
C SER A 110 -55.66 -20.97 -13.24
N THR A 111 -55.99 -19.68 -13.12
CA THR A 111 -54.99 -18.61 -13.03
C THR A 111 -54.34 -18.57 -11.64
N LEU A 112 -55.11 -18.85 -10.59
CA LEU A 112 -54.61 -18.98 -9.22
C LEU A 112 -53.65 -20.18 -9.07
N GLU A 113 -53.98 -21.32 -9.66
CA GLU A 113 -53.10 -22.50 -9.66
C GLU A 113 -51.78 -22.22 -10.40
N ARG A 114 -51.84 -21.58 -11.58
CA ARG A 114 -50.65 -21.16 -12.33
C ARG A 114 -49.77 -20.19 -11.52
N ARG A 115 -50.39 -19.28 -10.78
CA ARG A 115 -49.69 -18.33 -9.91
C ARG A 115 -49.02 -19.02 -8.72
N ARG A 116 -49.70 -19.97 -8.08
CA ARG A 116 -49.11 -20.81 -7.02
C ARG A 116 -47.90 -21.58 -7.54
N ASP A 117 -48.01 -22.19 -8.71
CA ASP A 117 -46.91 -22.95 -9.32
C ASP A 117 -45.74 -22.05 -9.72
N ALA A 118 -46.00 -20.84 -10.22
CA ALA A 118 -44.98 -19.84 -10.50
C ALA A 118 -44.22 -19.42 -9.22
N MET A 119 -44.94 -19.20 -8.10
CA MET A 119 -44.32 -18.90 -6.80
C MET A 119 -43.48 -20.07 -6.28
N LEU A 120 -43.96 -21.30 -6.40
CA LEU A 120 -43.21 -22.49 -5.98
C LEU A 120 -41.95 -22.69 -6.83
N LYS A 121 -42.00 -22.43 -8.14
CA LYS A 121 -40.81 -22.47 -9.01
C LYS A 121 -39.80 -21.40 -8.59
N LYS A 122 -40.25 -20.17 -8.33
CA LYS A 122 -39.38 -19.08 -7.86
C LYS A 122 -38.74 -19.36 -6.50
N ALA A 123 -39.52 -19.87 -5.54
CA ALA A 123 -38.97 -20.26 -4.25
C ALA A 123 -37.86 -21.32 -4.38
N LYS A 124 -38.03 -22.28 -5.30
CA LYS A 124 -37.01 -23.28 -5.62
C LYS A 124 -35.78 -22.69 -6.32
N GLU A 125 -35.98 -21.73 -7.24
CA GLU A 125 -34.88 -21.01 -7.89
C GLU A 125 -34.03 -20.23 -6.86
N TYR A 126 -34.67 -19.43 -6.00
CA TYR A 126 -33.97 -18.69 -4.93
C TYR A 126 -33.27 -19.61 -3.94
N HIS A 127 -33.88 -20.75 -3.60
CA HIS A 127 -33.23 -21.73 -2.73
C HIS A 127 -31.95 -22.28 -3.36
N ARG A 128 -31.98 -22.62 -4.66
CA ARG A 128 -30.80 -23.08 -5.40
C ARG A 128 -29.73 -22.00 -5.54
N GLU A 129 -30.13 -20.75 -5.76
CA GLU A 129 -29.20 -19.63 -5.80
C GLU A 129 -28.53 -19.41 -4.44
N LEU A 130 -29.28 -19.49 -3.35
CA LEU A 130 -28.72 -19.44 -1.99
C LEU A 130 -27.75 -20.58 -1.72
N GLU A 131 -28.08 -21.81 -2.12
CA GLU A 131 -27.17 -22.96 -2.01
C GLU A 131 -25.90 -22.76 -2.85
N ALA A 132 -26.04 -22.24 -4.08
CA ALA A 132 -24.90 -21.96 -4.96
C ALA A 132 -24.00 -20.84 -4.42
N LEU A 133 -24.59 -19.79 -3.83
CA LEU A 133 -23.85 -18.73 -3.15
C LEU A 133 -23.15 -19.25 -1.91
N ALA A 134 -23.82 -20.07 -1.10
CA ALA A 134 -23.23 -20.73 0.07
C ALA A 134 -22.08 -21.67 -0.31
N ALA A 135 -22.13 -22.31 -1.49
CA ALA A 135 -21.05 -23.14 -2.01
C ALA A 135 -19.86 -22.31 -2.54
N ARG A 136 -20.11 -21.17 -3.20
CA ARG A 136 -19.06 -20.27 -3.72
C ARG A 136 -18.36 -19.49 -2.63
N GLN A 137 -19.11 -19.03 -1.64
CA GLN A 137 -18.61 -18.37 -0.44
C GLN A 137 -19.19 -19.09 0.76
N PRO A 138 -18.45 -20.02 1.39
CA PRO A 138 -18.89 -20.54 2.67
C PRO A 138 -19.03 -19.37 3.63
N LEU A 139 -20.26 -19.09 4.10
CA LEU A 139 -20.56 -18.06 5.10
C LEU A 139 -19.74 -18.22 6.39
N ASN A 140 -19.10 -19.37 6.57
CA ASN A 140 -18.07 -19.60 7.55
C ASN A 140 -16.78 -18.89 7.14
N ILE A 141 -16.75 -17.56 7.23
CA ILE A 141 -15.50 -16.82 7.25
C ILE A 141 -14.76 -17.30 8.52
N PRO A 142 -13.63 -18.02 8.40
CA PRO A 142 -12.94 -18.62 9.56
C PRO A 142 -12.37 -17.56 10.51
N VAL A 143 -12.35 -16.31 10.05
CA VAL A 143 -11.88 -15.16 10.81
C VAL A 143 -13.04 -14.53 11.56
N SER A 144 -13.25 -14.98 12.79
CA SER A 144 -14.18 -14.34 13.72
C SER A 144 -13.71 -12.90 14.01
N LEU A 145 -14.65 -11.98 14.24
CA LEU A 145 -14.38 -10.60 14.67
C LEU A 145 -13.36 -10.56 15.83
N GLY A 146 -13.41 -11.54 16.73
CA GLY A 146 -12.45 -11.69 17.82
C GLY A 146 -11.00 -11.91 17.35
N GLN A 147 -10.78 -12.70 16.29
CA GLN A 147 -9.44 -12.91 15.73
C GLN A 147 -8.89 -11.63 15.08
N LEU A 148 -9.74 -10.84 14.42
CA LEU A 148 -9.36 -9.54 13.87
C LEU A 148 -8.99 -8.54 14.97
N LEU A 149 -9.73 -8.53 16.09
CA LEU A 149 -9.41 -7.67 17.23
C LEU A 149 -8.08 -8.07 17.88
N LEU A 150 -7.86 -9.38 18.10
CA LEU A 150 -6.58 -9.89 18.61
C LEU A 150 -5.41 -9.54 17.68
N GLN A 151 -5.61 -9.65 16.36
CA GLN A 151 -4.59 -9.27 15.38
C GLN A 151 -4.32 -7.77 15.41
N LYS A 152 -5.35 -6.93 15.54
CA LYS A 152 -5.22 -5.48 15.67
C LYS A 152 -4.42 -5.11 16.92
N GLU A 153 -4.72 -5.72 18.07
CA GLU A 153 -3.98 -5.51 19.31
C GLU A 153 -2.50 -5.94 19.18
N SER A 154 -2.24 -7.08 18.56
CA SER A 154 -0.88 -7.56 18.25
C SER A 154 -0.12 -6.62 17.32
N ASN A 155 -0.79 -6.02 16.34
CA ASN A 155 -0.17 -5.06 15.43
C ASN A 155 0.18 -3.77 16.16
N VAL A 156 -0.72 -3.26 17.01
CA VAL A 156 -0.48 -2.05 17.81
C VAL A 156 0.68 -2.24 18.79
N SER A 157 0.80 -3.41 19.43
CA SER A 157 1.94 -3.69 20.31
C SER A 157 3.27 -3.72 19.55
N LYS A 158 3.31 -4.40 18.40
CA LYS A 158 4.49 -4.44 17.52
C LYS A 158 4.87 -3.05 16.98
N GLU A 159 3.89 -2.21 16.65
CA GLU A 159 4.15 -0.84 16.21
C GLU A 159 4.80 0.00 17.31
N LYS A 160 4.35 -0.15 18.57
CA LYS A 160 4.98 0.52 19.72
C LYS A 160 6.43 0.06 19.90
N GLU A 161 6.69 -1.24 19.87
CA GLU A 161 8.05 -1.78 19.94
C GLU A 161 8.95 -1.28 18.80
N MET A 162 8.42 -1.21 17.58
CA MET A 162 9.16 -0.70 16.43
C MET A 162 9.46 0.79 16.56
N LYS A 163 8.53 1.59 17.11
CA LYS A 163 8.79 3.00 17.41
C LYS A 163 9.88 3.17 18.46
N GLU A 164 9.86 2.38 19.54
CA GLU A 164 10.90 2.40 20.55
C GLU A 164 12.27 2.00 19.98
N LYS A 165 12.33 0.92 19.19
CA LYS A 165 13.57 0.49 18.52
C LYS A 165 14.09 1.56 17.55
N ARG A 166 13.21 2.20 16.77
CA ARG A 166 13.58 3.32 15.89
C ARG A 166 14.09 4.51 16.69
N ALA A 167 13.44 4.88 17.79
CA ALA A 167 13.89 5.96 18.66
C ALA A 167 15.27 5.67 19.27
N ARG A 168 15.51 4.42 19.71
CA ARG A 168 16.84 3.96 20.16
C ARG A 168 17.87 4.08 19.04
N LEU A 169 17.59 3.53 17.86
CA LEU A 169 18.49 3.63 16.71
C LEU A 169 18.78 5.08 16.31
N GLN A 170 17.78 5.96 16.38
CA GLN A 170 17.95 7.39 16.12
C GLN A 170 18.83 8.06 17.18
N ALA A 171 18.69 7.68 18.46
CA ALA A 171 19.58 8.15 19.53
C ALA A 171 21.03 7.66 19.35
N PHE A 172 21.23 6.51 18.69
CA PHE A 172 22.57 6.00 18.34
C PHE A 172 23.08 6.49 16.96
N HIS A 173 22.24 7.12 16.14
CA HIS A 173 22.67 7.70 14.87
C HIS A 173 23.56 8.92 15.14
N GLY A 174 24.87 8.74 14.97
CA GLY A 174 25.88 9.79 15.20
C GLY A 174 26.71 9.60 16.47
N LEU A 175 26.41 8.61 17.32
CA LEU A 175 27.33 8.21 18.38
C LEU A 175 28.47 7.37 17.79
N PRO A 176 29.74 7.66 18.11
CA PRO A 176 30.85 6.78 17.74
C PRO A 176 30.61 5.38 18.35
N PRO A 177 30.95 4.30 17.63
CA PRO A 177 30.73 2.94 18.09
C PRO A 177 31.38 2.74 19.47
N ASN A 178 30.63 2.19 20.43
CA ASN A 178 31.12 1.99 21.78
C ASN A 178 32.16 0.85 21.80
N LEU A 179 33.43 1.21 21.60
CA LEU A 179 34.57 0.31 21.51
C LEU A 179 34.76 -0.51 22.80
N GLU A 180 34.32 0.00 23.96
CA GLU A 180 34.41 -0.73 25.22
C GLU A 180 33.46 -1.91 25.28
N LEU A 181 32.23 -1.73 24.79
CA LEU A 181 31.25 -2.82 24.69
C LEU A 181 31.74 -3.89 23.72
N ALA A 182 32.24 -3.50 22.54
CA ALA A 182 32.81 -4.43 21.57
C ALA A 182 34.02 -5.19 22.14
N ARG A 183 34.89 -4.51 22.92
CA ARG A 183 36.01 -5.15 23.63
C ARG A 183 35.53 -6.12 24.70
N HIS A 184 34.46 -5.81 25.41
CA HIS A 184 33.87 -6.70 26.41
C HIS A 184 33.26 -7.95 25.77
N GLU A 185 32.44 -7.79 24.72
CA GLU A 185 31.86 -8.91 23.97
C GLU A 185 32.94 -9.80 23.35
N LEU A 186 34.01 -9.21 22.83
CA LEU A 186 35.16 -9.95 22.31
C LEU A 186 35.87 -10.76 23.40
N ARG A 187 36.05 -10.20 24.61
CA ARG A 187 36.59 -10.95 25.76
C ARG A 187 35.70 -12.13 26.14
N MET A 188 34.39 -11.93 26.21
CA MET A 188 33.42 -12.99 26.51
C MET A 188 33.43 -14.10 25.45
N ALA A 189 33.52 -13.73 24.17
CA ALA A 189 33.63 -14.68 23.06
C ALA A 189 34.91 -15.51 23.15
N ARG A 190 36.05 -14.89 23.50
CA ARG A 190 37.32 -15.60 23.72
C ARG A 190 37.25 -16.57 24.88
N GLN A 191 36.63 -16.18 26.01
CA GLN A 191 36.45 -17.08 27.15
C GLN A 191 35.63 -18.32 26.76
N LYS A 192 34.49 -18.13 26.08
CA LYS A 192 33.68 -19.25 25.57
C LYS A 192 34.45 -20.14 24.59
N GLN A 193 35.27 -19.53 23.72
CA GLN A 193 36.11 -20.29 22.80
C GLN A 193 37.15 -21.15 23.54
N THR A 194 37.79 -20.60 24.58
CA THR A 194 38.74 -21.37 25.40
C THR A 194 38.08 -22.52 26.14
N GLU A 195 36.87 -22.33 26.67
CA GLU A 195 36.08 -23.40 27.30
C GLU A 195 35.76 -24.53 26.31
N LEU A 196 35.35 -24.18 25.09
CA LEU A 196 35.09 -25.15 24.02
C LEU A 196 36.35 -25.91 23.60
N ILE A 197 37.50 -25.24 23.53
CA ILE A 197 38.79 -25.89 23.24
C ILE A 197 39.15 -26.87 24.36
N GLN A 198 39.03 -26.47 25.62
CA GLN A 198 39.29 -27.36 26.75
C GLN A 198 38.34 -28.57 26.75
N LEU A 199 37.06 -28.38 26.44
CA LEU A 199 36.11 -29.48 26.29
C LEU A 199 36.52 -30.42 25.16
N ARG A 200 36.91 -29.87 24.00
CA ARG A 200 37.42 -30.66 22.87
C ARG A 200 38.65 -31.47 23.25
N GLU A 201 39.62 -30.86 23.93
CA GLU A 201 40.84 -31.54 24.37
C GLU A 201 40.54 -32.67 25.37
N ARG A 202 39.63 -32.43 26.32
CA ARG A 202 39.18 -33.47 27.27
C ARG A 202 38.50 -34.64 26.56
N LEU A 203 37.67 -34.36 25.54
CA LEU A 203 37.03 -35.40 24.75
C LEU A 203 38.04 -36.20 23.92
N LEU A 204 38.97 -35.52 23.24
CA LEU A 204 40.02 -36.17 22.48
C LEU A 204 40.92 -37.04 23.36
N ARG A 205 41.26 -36.58 24.57
CA ARG A 205 42.03 -37.37 25.55
C ARG A 205 41.28 -38.64 25.96
N LYS A 206 39.98 -38.53 26.31
CA LYS A 206 39.13 -39.69 26.62
C LYS A 206 38.99 -40.68 25.46
N MET A 207 38.96 -40.19 24.22
CA MET A 207 38.92 -41.04 23.04
C MET A 207 40.24 -41.76 22.80
N ALA A 208 41.38 -41.10 23.04
CA ALA A 208 42.70 -41.73 22.94
C ALA A 208 42.90 -42.81 24.01
N GLU A 209 42.50 -42.55 25.25
CA GLU A 209 42.54 -43.50 26.36
C GLU A 209 41.65 -44.74 26.16
N ALA A 210 40.62 -44.67 25.29
CA ALA A 210 39.71 -45.77 25.00
C ALA A 210 40.17 -46.68 23.84
N VAL A 211 41.26 -46.31 23.14
CA VAL A 211 41.80 -47.03 21.97
C VAL A 211 43.07 -47.83 22.33
N GLU A 212 43.66 -47.59 23.50
CA GLU A 212 44.69 -48.44 24.14
C GLU A 212 44.04 -49.56 24.97
#